data_AF-A0A9R1LSB6-F1
#
_entry.id   AF-A0A9R1LSB6-F1
#
_cell.length_a   1.000
_cell.length_b   1.000
_cell.length_c   1.000
_cell.angle_alpha   90.00
_cell.angle_beta   90.00
_cell.angle_gamma   90.00
#
_symmetry.space_group_name_H-M   'P 1'
#
loop_
_entity.id
_entity.type
_entity.pdbx_description
1 polymer ?
#
loop_
_entity_poly.entity_id
_entity_poly.type
_entity_poly.pdbx_seq_one_letter_code
_entity_poly.pdbx_strand_id
1 'polypeptide(L)'
;SIAEARRIFDRMDNKNVVSWNVMISGYGLHGQGAEALKLYKDMLDANLLPTSSTFLSVLYACSHGGLVEEGRTAFRSMTSDYGFTPGIEHCTCMVDLLGRAGRLKEAYELISEFPKNAIGPGVWGALLAACMVHKDAELAKLASQKLFELEPENTGYYVLLSNLYTSKKQYSEAAGVRQEAKSKKLVKTPGCTLIELGDKPHVFMAGDRAHPQSDAINSYLEKLTTKMIEAGYRPDTEAALYDVEEEEKEHMVKVHSEKLAIAFGLLNTEPGTEIRIIKNLRVCLDCHNATKIISKVTQRLIVVRDASRFHHFRDGICSCGDYW
;
A
#
# COMPACT_ATOMS: atom_id res chain seq x y z
N SER A 1 0.18 18.36 6.36
CA SER A 1 -0.14 17.13 7.11
C SER A 1 -1.65 16.98 7.25
N ILE A 2 -2.18 15.79 7.58
CA ILE A 2 -3.63 15.61 7.79
C ILE A 2 -4.17 16.46 8.96
N ALA A 3 -3.35 16.69 10.00
CA ALA A 3 -3.70 17.54 11.12
C ALA A 3 -3.89 19.01 10.71
N GLU A 4 -3.00 19.54 9.86
CA GLU A 4 -3.15 20.90 9.32
C GLU A 4 -4.36 21.02 8.41
N ALA A 5 -4.57 20.04 7.52
CA ALA A 5 -5.76 19.98 6.67
C ALA A 5 -7.04 19.99 7.51
N ARG A 6 -7.08 19.20 8.60
CA ARG A 6 -8.19 19.19 9.55
C ARG A 6 -8.42 20.55 10.21
N ARG A 7 -7.36 21.22 10.67
CA ARG A 7 -7.47 22.57 11.28
C ARG A 7 -8.02 23.61 10.30
N ILE A 8 -7.60 23.55 9.03
CA ILE A 8 -8.12 24.43 7.99
C ILE A 8 -9.60 24.12 7.75
N PHE A 9 -9.94 22.84 7.56
CA PHE A 9 -11.31 22.39 7.36
C PHE A 9 -12.24 22.84 8.48
N ASP A 10 -11.87 22.64 9.74
CA ASP A 10 -12.68 23.03 10.90
C ASP A 10 -12.98 24.54 10.90
N ARG A 11 -12.00 25.36 10.48
CA ARG A 11 -12.10 26.82 10.38
C ARG A 11 -12.83 27.34 9.14
N MET A 12 -13.20 26.48 8.20
CA MET A 12 -13.97 26.92 7.03
C MET A 12 -15.38 27.35 7.46
N ASP A 13 -15.74 28.60 7.15
CA ASP A 13 -17.07 29.15 7.40
C ASP A 13 -18.15 28.42 6.58
N ASN A 14 -17.84 28.10 5.32
CA ASN A 14 -18.75 27.44 4.39
C ASN A 14 -18.16 26.10 3.94
N LYS A 15 -18.53 25.02 4.63
CA LYS A 15 -18.19 23.65 4.23
C LYS A 15 -19.22 23.14 3.22
N ASN A 16 -18.75 22.60 2.10
CA ASN A 16 -19.58 21.96 1.08
C ASN A 16 -19.19 20.50 0.89
N VAL A 17 -19.99 19.74 0.12
CA VAL A 17 -19.77 18.31 -0.15
C VAL A 17 -18.32 18.01 -0.58
N VAL A 18 -17.72 18.87 -1.41
CA VAL A 18 -16.34 18.69 -1.87
C VAL A 18 -15.35 18.77 -0.71
N SER A 19 -15.46 19.78 0.16
CA SER A 19 -14.57 19.93 1.32
C SER A 19 -14.68 18.75 2.30
N TRP A 20 -15.89 18.23 2.51
CA TRP A 20 -16.11 17.02 3.31
C TRP A 20 -15.45 15.79 2.67
N ASN A 21 -15.66 15.57 1.37
CA ASN A 21 -15.09 14.44 0.64
C ASN A 21 -13.56 14.45 0.64
N VAL A 22 -12.94 15.63 0.49
CA VAL A 22 -11.49 15.80 0.58
C VAL A 22 -10.98 15.36 1.95
N MET A 23 -11.66 15.76 3.04
CA MET A 23 -11.26 15.36 4.38
C MET A 23 -11.50 13.88 4.67
N ILE A 24 -12.65 13.33 4.27
CA ILE A 24 -12.96 11.89 4.40
C ILE A 24 -11.90 11.06 3.66
N SER A 25 -11.62 11.40 2.40
CA SER A 25 -10.55 10.77 1.61
C SER A 25 -9.18 10.93 2.25
N GLY A 26 -8.88 12.12 2.78
CA GLY A 26 -7.62 12.41 3.48
C GLY A 26 -7.41 11.52 4.70
N TYR A 27 -8.44 11.31 5.53
CA TYR A 27 -8.35 10.37 6.64
C TYR A 27 -8.18 8.92 6.14
N GLY A 28 -8.90 8.52 5.09
CA GLY A 28 -8.72 7.22 4.44
C GLY A 28 -7.29 6.97 3.94
N LEU A 29 -6.70 7.95 3.26
CA LEU A 29 -5.30 7.94 2.80
C LEU A 29 -4.30 7.79 3.94
N HIS A 30 -4.66 8.15 5.17
CA HIS A 30 -3.82 8.07 6.34
C HIS A 30 -4.10 6.84 7.22
N GLY A 31 -4.95 5.92 6.75
CA GLY A 31 -5.37 4.72 7.50
C GLY A 31 -6.35 5.00 8.64
N GLN A 32 -6.90 6.20 8.73
CA GLN A 32 -7.77 6.65 9.83
C GLN A 32 -9.24 6.48 9.46
N GLY A 33 -9.65 5.25 9.12
CA GLY A 33 -10.99 4.94 8.62
C GLY A 33 -12.12 5.36 9.58
N ALA A 34 -11.93 5.17 10.89
CA ALA A 34 -12.93 5.55 11.90
C ALA A 34 -13.20 7.07 11.92
N GLU A 35 -12.15 7.90 11.82
CA GLU A 35 -12.29 9.36 11.74
C GLU A 35 -12.96 9.80 10.44
N ALA A 36 -12.69 9.09 9.33
CA ALA A 36 -13.36 9.32 8.05
C ALA A 36 -14.88 9.04 8.14
N LEU A 37 -15.28 7.95 8.80
CA LEU A 37 -16.69 7.62 9.02
C LEU A 37 -17.38 8.60 9.96
N LYS A 38 -16.67 9.08 10.98
CA LYS A 38 -17.19 10.14 11.85
C LYS A 38 -17.46 11.41 11.05
N LEU A 39 -16.54 11.84 10.19
CA LEU A 39 -16.77 12.99 9.31
C LEU A 39 -17.93 12.76 8.33
N TYR A 40 -18.06 11.55 7.80
CA TYR A 40 -19.20 11.22 6.95
C TYR A 40 -20.52 11.38 7.71
N LYS A 41 -20.60 10.91 8.96
CA LYS A 41 -21.77 11.13 9.80
C LYS A 41 -22.02 12.62 10.08
N ASP A 42 -20.98 13.36 10.47
CA ASP A 42 -21.07 14.80 10.73
C ASP A 42 -21.56 15.58 9.48
N MET A 43 -21.18 15.14 8.27
CA MET A 43 -21.69 15.69 7.01
C MET A 43 -23.20 15.46 6.84
N LEU A 44 -23.68 14.25 7.16
CA LEU A 44 -25.11 13.92 7.10
C LEU A 44 -25.91 14.72 8.15
N ASP A 45 -25.38 14.85 9.38
CA ASP A 45 -25.99 15.63 10.46
C ASP A 45 -26.05 17.13 10.12
N ALA A 46 -25.14 17.61 9.27
CA ALA A 46 -25.16 18.95 8.67
C ALA A 46 -26.16 19.09 7.50
N ASN A 47 -27.01 18.09 7.25
CA ASN A 47 -27.99 18.03 6.16
C ASN A 47 -27.38 18.16 4.75
N LEU A 48 -26.12 17.78 4.57
CA LEU A 48 -25.50 17.69 3.25
C LEU A 48 -25.71 16.31 2.67
N LEU A 49 -26.35 16.25 1.49
CA LEU A 49 -26.58 15.00 0.79
C LEU A 49 -25.27 14.43 0.24
N PRO A 50 -25.01 13.12 0.46
CA PRO A 50 -23.86 12.47 -0.14
C PRO A 50 -24.05 12.34 -1.66
N THR A 51 -22.93 12.34 -2.34
CA THR A 51 -22.81 12.08 -3.78
C THR A 51 -22.12 10.74 -4.01
N SER A 52 -22.14 10.23 -5.24
CA SER A 52 -21.33 9.06 -5.62
C SER A 52 -19.84 9.22 -5.19
N SER A 53 -19.23 10.40 -5.36
CA SER A 53 -17.86 10.67 -4.88
C SER A 53 -17.71 10.62 -3.36
N THR A 54 -18.78 10.90 -2.61
CA THR A 54 -18.80 10.77 -1.14
C THR A 54 -18.70 9.30 -0.75
N PHE A 55 -19.51 8.44 -1.39
CA PHE A 55 -19.42 6.99 -1.18
C PHE A 55 -18.07 6.43 -1.58
N LEU A 56 -17.49 6.87 -2.69
CA LEU A 56 -16.13 6.48 -3.05
C LEU A 56 -15.12 6.83 -1.94
N SER A 57 -15.20 8.03 -1.39
CA SER A 57 -14.32 8.49 -0.28
C SER A 57 -14.49 7.61 0.97
N VAL A 58 -15.74 7.29 1.32
CA VAL A 58 -16.09 6.43 2.46
C VAL A 58 -15.58 5.00 2.26
N LEU A 59 -15.86 4.39 1.11
CA LEU A 59 -15.42 3.03 0.78
C LEU A 59 -13.89 2.91 0.76
N TYR A 60 -13.23 3.93 0.22
CA TYR A 60 -11.78 4.01 0.20
C TYR A 60 -11.19 4.06 1.63
N ALA A 61 -11.83 4.82 2.52
CA ALA A 61 -11.45 4.86 3.94
C ALA A 61 -11.73 3.53 4.66
N CYS A 62 -12.85 2.88 4.36
CA CYS A 62 -13.16 1.55 4.88
C CYS A 62 -12.11 0.53 4.45
N SER A 63 -11.73 0.52 3.15
CA SER A 63 -10.69 -0.37 2.61
C SER A 63 -9.37 -0.22 3.36
N HIS A 64 -8.94 1.01 3.61
CA HIS A 64 -7.65 1.25 4.28
C HIS A 64 -7.69 1.10 5.81
N GLY A 65 -8.88 1.08 6.41
CA GLY A 65 -9.10 0.87 7.85
C GLY A 65 -9.60 -0.53 8.22
N GLY A 66 -9.79 -1.43 7.25
CA GLY A 66 -10.34 -2.77 7.52
C GLY A 66 -11.79 -2.80 8.00
N LEU A 67 -12.57 -1.75 7.69
CA LEU A 67 -13.94 -1.55 8.17
C LEU A 67 -14.95 -2.24 7.24
N VAL A 68 -14.94 -3.58 7.26
CA VAL A 68 -15.65 -4.41 6.28
C VAL A 68 -17.16 -4.21 6.33
N GLU A 69 -17.76 -4.19 7.52
CA GLU A 69 -19.21 -4.10 7.67
C GLU A 69 -19.73 -2.68 7.42
N GLU A 70 -18.95 -1.66 7.77
CA GLU A 70 -19.23 -0.26 7.45
C GLU A 70 -19.12 -0.01 5.95
N GLY A 71 -18.09 -0.56 5.30
CA GLY A 71 -17.95 -0.52 3.84
C GLY A 71 -19.13 -1.16 3.12
N ARG A 72 -19.59 -2.33 3.58
CA ARG A 72 -20.81 -3.00 3.07
C ARG A 72 -22.07 -2.17 3.25
N THR A 73 -22.20 -1.55 4.40
CA THR A 73 -23.38 -0.72 4.71
C THR A 73 -23.39 0.52 3.82
N ALA A 74 -22.25 1.21 3.69
CA ALA A 74 -22.10 2.35 2.79
C ALA A 74 -22.39 1.94 1.32
N PHE A 75 -21.80 0.84 0.86
CA PHE A 75 -21.98 0.35 -0.51
C PHE A 75 -23.45 0.02 -0.85
N ARG A 76 -24.17 -0.63 0.08
CA ARG A 76 -25.60 -0.92 -0.10
C ARG A 76 -26.45 0.35 -0.08
N SER A 77 -26.24 1.22 0.93
CA SER A 77 -26.99 2.47 1.08
C SER A 77 -26.86 3.38 -0.14
N MET A 78 -25.70 3.40 -0.79
CA MET A 78 -25.45 4.15 -2.02
C MET A 78 -26.52 3.89 -3.09
N THR A 79 -26.93 2.63 -3.25
CA THR A 79 -27.97 2.24 -4.22
C THR A 79 -29.36 2.26 -3.60
N SER A 80 -29.56 1.67 -2.41
CA SER A 80 -30.90 1.53 -1.82
C SER A 80 -31.51 2.85 -1.36
N ASP A 81 -30.70 3.74 -0.80
CA ASP A 81 -31.17 4.93 -0.10
C ASP A 81 -30.95 6.20 -0.94
N TYR A 82 -29.89 6.21 -1.76
CA TYR A 82 -29.49 7.38 -2.56
C TYR A 82 -29.58 7.17 -4.08
N GLY A 83 -29.88 5.96 -4.55
CA GLY A 83 -30.12 5.69 -5.97
C GLY A 83 -28.91 5.78 -6.89
N PHE A 84 -27.68 5.76 -6.34
CA PHE A 84 -26.46 5.73 -7.15
C PHE A 84 -26.09 4.31 -7.55
N THR A 85 -25.84 4.11 -8.85
CA THR A 85 -25.27 2.87 -9.39
C THR A 85 -23.76 2.82 -9.08
N PRO A 86 -23.23 1.73 -8.51
CA PRO A 86 -21.80 1.63 -8.25
C PRO A 86 -20.97 1.64 -9.55
N GLY A 87 -19.96 2.51 -9.60
CA GLY A 87 -18.96 2.56 -10.66
C GLY A 87 -17.75 1.65 -10.41
N ILE A 88 -16.81 1.62 -11.37
CA ILE A 88 -15.60 0.79 -11.33
C ILE A 88 -14.76 1.06 -10.08
N GLU A 89 -14.66 2.33 -9.68
CA GLU A 89 -13.89 2.78 -8.53
C GLU A 89 -14.50 2.30 -7.21
N HIS A 90 -15.84 2.26 -7.13
CA HIS A 90 -16.55 1.74 -5.95
C HIS A 90 -16.36 0.23 -5.82
N CYS A 91 -16.46 -0.50 -6.95
CA CYS A 91 -16.17 -1.93 -7.02
C CYS A 91 -14.71 -2.22 -6.63
N THR A 92 -13.76 -1.43 -7.14
CA THR A 92 -12.33 -1.56 -6.82
C THR A 92 -12.09 -1.41 -5.31
N CYS A 93 -12.70 -0.42 -4.66
CA CYS A 93 -12.57 -0.23 -3.21
C CYS A 93 -13.16 -1.41 -2.41
N MET A 94 -14.30 -1.95 -2.85
CA MET A 94 -14.92 -3.11 -2.19
C MET A 94 -14.12 -4.40 -2.37
N VAL A 95 -13.56 -4.63 -3.56
CA VAL A 95 -12.68 -5.78 -3.82
C VAL A 95 -11.38 -5.66 -3.03
N ASP A 96 -10.79 -4.46 -2.94
CA ASP A 96 -9.61 -4.21 -2.10
C ASP A 96 -9.91 -4.47 -0.60
N LEU A 97 -11.05 -3.97 -0.10
CA LEU A 97 -11.51 -4.18 1.28
C LEU A 97 -11.76 -5.67 1.59
N LEU A 98 -12.51 -6.38 0.74
CA LEU A 98 -12.78 -7.81 0.95
C LEU A 98 -11.50 -8.63 0.80
N GLY A 99 -10.66 -8.28 -0.18
CA GLY A 99 -9.41 -8.94 -0.49
C GLY A 99 -8.43 -8.88 0.68
N ARG A 100 -8.17 -7.70 1.24
CA ARG A 100 -7.29 -7.52 2.42
C ARG A 100 -7.83 -8.20 3.67
N ALA A 101 -9.15 -8.39 3.78
CA ALA A 101 -9.78 -9.14 4.86
C ALA A 101 -9.72 -10.67 4.66
N GLY A 102 -9.09 -11.16 3.59
CA GLY A 102 -9.04 -12.60 3.27
C GLY A 102 -10.34 -13.17 2.70
N ARG A 103 -11.32 -12.32 2.39
CA ARG A 103 -12.64 -12.72 1.85
C ARG A 103 -12.61 -12.85 0.33
N LEU A 104 -11.62 -13.58 -0.19
CA LEU A 104 -11.31 -13.67 -1.62
C LEU A 104 -12.49 -14.16 -2.46
N LYS A 105 -13.22 -15.18 -1.97
CA LYS A 105 -14.40 -15.72 -2.64
C LYS A 105 -15.48 -14.64 -2.84
N GLU A 106 -15.76 -13.88 -1.78
CA GLU A 106 -16.77 -12.82 -1.82
C GLU A 106 -16.31 -11.64 -2.69
N ALA A 107 -15.01 -11.33 -2.70
CA ALA A 107 -14.44 -10.36 -3.61
C ALA A 107 -14.65 -10.78 -5.08
N TYR A 108 -14.46 -12.07 -5.40
CA TYR A 108 -14.69 -12.61 -6.74
C TYR A 108 -16.17 -12.69 -7.13
N GLU A 109 -17.05 -13.07 -6.19
CA GLU A 109 -18.50 -13.05 -6.39
C GLU A 109 -18.98 -11.64 -6.71
N LEU A 110 -18.50 -10.63 -5.96
CA LEU A 110 -18.81 -9.23 -6.23
C LEU A 110 -18.41 -8.83 -7.66
N ILE A 111 -17.21 -9.19 -8.12
CA ILE A 111 -16.78 -8.90 -9.51
C ILE A 111 -17.76 -9.49 -10.54
N SER A 112 -18.30 -10.67 -10.25
CA SER A 112 -19.20 -11.40 -11.13
C SER A 112 -20.61 -10.78 -11.20
N GLU A 113 -21.01 -10.01 -10.19
CA GLU A 113 -22.29 -9.27 -10.16
C GLU A 113 -22.27 -8.03 -11.07
N PHE A 114 -21.09 -7.52 -11.41
CA PHE A 114 -20.95 -6.33 -12.23
C PHE A 114 -20.93 -6.66 -13.73
N PRO A 115 -21.50 -5.77 -14.58
CA PRO A 115 -21.33 -5.87 -16.02
C PRO A 115 -19.84 -5.93 -16.40
N LYS A 116 -19.48 -6.78 -17.37
CA LYS A 116 -18.07 -6.96 -17.79
C LYS A 116 -17.38 -5.65 -18.21
N ASN A 117 -18.13 -4.72 -18.79
CA ASN A 117 -17.65 -3.39 -19.17
C ASN A 117 -17.42 -2.44 -17.98
N ALA A 118 -17.87 -2.80 -16.78
CA ALA A 118 -17.66 -2.08 -15.53
C ALA A 118 -16.51 -2.68 -14.68
N ILE A 119 -15.78 -3.68 -15.19
CA ILE A 119 -14.62 -4.25 -14.52
C ILE A 119 -13.34 -3.78 -15.21
N GLY A 120 -12.62 -2.87 -14.54
CA GLY A 120 -11.33 -2.35 -15.01
C GLY A 120 -10.12 -3.11 -14.44
N PRO A 121 -8.91 -2.78 -14.89
CA PRO A 121 -7.67 -3.39 -14.38
C PRO A 121 -7.48 -3.16 -12.88
N GLY A 122 -7.94 -2.04 -12.33
CA GLY A 122 -7.87 -1.77 -10.88
C GLY A 122 -8.56 -2.83 -10.02
N VAL A 123 -9.71 -3.35 -10.47
CA VAL A 123 -10.48 -4.38 -9.75
C VAL A 123 -9.72 -5.70 -9.72
N TRP A 124 -9.24 -6.16 -10.88
CA TRP A 124 -8.44 -7.39 -10.97
C TRP A 124 -7.07 -7.24 -10.28
N GLY A 125 -6.48 -6.05 -10.31
CA GLY A 125 -5.24 -5.73 -9.62
C GLY A 125 -5.38 -5.82 -8.10
N ALA A 126 -6.50 -5.30 -7.56
CA ALA A 126 -6.83 -5.44 -6.14
C ALA A 126 -7.03 -6.92 -5.75
N LEU A 127 -7.75 -7.69 -6.57
CA LEU A 127 -7.93 -9.12 -6.34
C LEU A 127 -6.60 -9.89 -6.38
N LEU A 128 -5.78 -9.64 -7.41
CA LEU A 128 -4.46 -10.26 -7.53
C LEU A 128 -3.59 -9.96 -6.30
N ALA A 129 -3.52 -8.70 -5.87
CA ALA A 129 -2.76 -8.30 -4.69
C ALA A 129 -3.24 -9.05 -3.43
N ALA A 130 -4.56 -9.19 -3.24
CA ALA A 130 -5.11 -9.96 -2.12
C ALA A 130 -4.75 -11.45 -2.22
N CYS A 131 -4.82 -12.06 -3.41
CA CYS A 131 -4.41 -13.44 -3.62
C CYS A 131 -2.92 -13.67 -3.31
N MET A 132 -2.05 -12.67 -3.56
CA MET A 132 -0.63 -12.73 -3.17
C MET A 132 -0.46 -12.81 -1.66
N VAL A 133 -1.21 -12.00 -0.91
CA VAL A 133 -1.16 -11.96 0.56
C VAL A 133 -1.68 -13.27 1.17
N HIS A 134 -2.82 -13.76 0.65
CA HIS A 134 -3.48 -14.96 1.17
C HIS A 134 -3.04 -16.26 0.49
N LYS A 135 -2.04 -16.19 -0.39
CA LYS A 135 -1.40 -17.33 -1.08
C LYS A 135 -2.40 -18.20 -1.86
N ASP A 136 -3.40 -17.58 -2.51
CA ASP A 136 -4.39 -18.26 -3.38
C ASP A 136 -3.91 -18.27 -4.84
N ALA A 137 -3.35 -19.40 -5.28
CA ALA A 137 -2.72 -19.53 -6.60
C ALA A 137 -3.73 -19.57 -7.76
N GLU A 138 -4.89 -20.20 -7.54
CA GLU A 138 -5.89 -20.37 -8.60
C GLU A 138 -6.56 -19.03 -8.93
N LEU A 139 -6.97 -18.29 -7.90
CA LEU A 139 -7.61 -16.99 -8.11
C LEU A 139 -6.60 -15.94 -8.59
N ALA A 140 -5.35 -16.00 -8.13
CA ALA A 140 -4.28 -15.16 -8.67
C ALA A 140 -4.06 -15.40 -10.17
N LYS A 141 -3.98 -16.67 -10.60
CA LYS A 141 -3.83 -17.02 -12.02
C LYS A 141 -4.97 -16.45 -12.86
N LEU A 142 -6.22 -16.59 -12.39
CA LEU A 142 -7.38 -16.03 -13.07
C LEU A 142 -7.31 -14.50 -13.18
N ALA A 143 -7.02 -13.82 -12.07
CA ALA A 143 -6.90 -12.36 -12.04
C ALA A 143 -5.78 -11.88 -12.98
N SER A 144 -4.62 -12.54 -12.97
CA SER A 144 -3.50 -12.22 -13.85
C SER A 144 -3.85 -12.41 -15.32
N GLN A 145 -4.56 -13.48 -15.70
CA GLN A 145 -5.00 -13.68 -17.09
C GLN A 145 -5.87 -12.51 -17.56
N LYS A 146 -6.79 -12.05 -16.72
CA LYS A 146 -7.62 -10.87 -17.03
C LYS A 146 -6.80 -9.59 -17.12
N LEU A 147 -5.80 -9.42 -16.27
CA LEU A 147 -4.89 -8.28 -16.32
C LEU A 147 -4.01 -8.29 -17.57
N PHE A 148 -3.56 -9.45 -18.04
CA PHE A 148 -2.79 -9.56 -19.28
C PHE A 148 -3.63 -9.24 -20.53
N GLU A 149 -4.94 -9.51 -20.49
CA GLU A 149 -5.90 -9.10 -21.52
C GLU A 149 -6.10 -7.56 -21.51
N LEU A 150 -6.18 -6.95 -20.33
CA LEU A 150 -6.51 -5.52 -20.17
C LEU A 150 -5.30 -4.58 -20.27
N GLU A 151 -4.16 -4.97 -19.69
CA GLU A 151 -2.93 -4.17 -19.59
C GLU A 151 -1.69 -5.06 -19.87
N PRO A 152 -1.51 -5.55 -21.12
CA PRO A 152 -0.44 -6.49 -21.47
C PRO A 152 0.97 -5.95 -21.24
N GLU A 153 1.14 -4.63 -21.17
CA GLU A 153 2.43 -3.95 -20.98
C GLU A 153 2.79 -3.75 -19.50
N ASN A 154 1.85 -3.99 -18.58
CA ASN A 154 2.08 -3.77 -17.16
C ASN A 154 2.92 -4.92 -16.56
N THR A 155 4.22 -4.69 -16.47
CA THR A 155 5.19 -5.67 -15.97
C THR A 155 4.93 -6.10 -14.52
N GLY A 156 4.26 -5.25 -13.73
CA GLY A 156 3.96 -5.52 -12.32
C GLY A 156 3.17 -6.81 -12.13
N TYR A 157 2.17 -7.06 -12.97
CA TYR A 157 1.32 -8.25 -12.87
C TYR A 157 2.07 -9.56 -13.17
N TYR A 158 2.97 -9.53 -14.15
CA TYR A 158 3.86 -10.65 -14.48
C TYR A 158 4.79 -11.00 -13.32
N VAL A 159 5.38 -9.97 -12.69
CA VAL A 159 6.27 -10.14 -11.54
C VAL A 159 5.50 -10.74 -10.36
N LEU A 160 4.30 -10.23 -10.06
CA LEU A 160 3.47 -10.74 -8.95
C LEU A 160 3.13 -12.22 -9.15
N LEU A 161 2.60 -12.61 -10.33
CA LEU A 161 2.24 -14.00 -10.59
C LEU A 161 3.46 -14.94 -10.55
N SER A 162 4.58 -14.53 -11.13
CA SER A 162 5.82 -15.32 -11.09
C SER A 162 6.32 -15.54 -9.67
N ASN A 163 6.27 -14.51 -8.82
CA ASN A 163 6.66 -14.62 -7.41
C ASN A 163 5.74 -15.58 -6.64
N LEU A 164 4.44 -15.56 -6.92
CA LEU A 164 3.48 -16.47 -6.28
C LEU A 164 3.80 -17.93 -6.60
N TYR A 165 3.95 -18.25 -7.89
CA TYR A 165 4.31 -19.60 -8.32
C TYR A 165 5.64 -20.03 -7.70
N THR A 166 6.62 -19.12 -7.63
CA THR A 166 7.89 -19.41 -6.96
C THR A 166 7.68 -19.76 -5.48
N SER A 167 6.88 -18.98 -4.74
CA SER A 167 6.57 -19.26 -3.31
C SER A 167 5.83 -20.60 -3.09
N LYS A 168 5.11 -21.08 -4.11
CA LYS A 168 4.41 -22.37 -4.12
C LYS A 168 5.27 -23.51 -4.69
N LYS A 169 6.55 -23.25 -5.01
CA LYS A 169 7.48 -24.20 -5.64
C LYS A 169 7.06 -24.67 -7.04
N GLN A 170 6.20 -23.91 -7.71
CA GLN A 170 5.74 -24.13 -9.09
C GLN A 170 6.69 -23.42 -10.08
N TYR A 171 7.94 -23.90 -10.13
CA TYR A 171 9.02 -23.19 -10.84
C TYR A 171 8.84 -23.17 -12.37
N SER A 172 8.21 -24.20 -12.94
CA SER A 172 7.94 -24.28 -14.38
C SER A 172 6.98 -23.18 -14.82
N GLU A 173 5.90 -23.00 -14.06
CA GLU A 173 4.90 -21.96 -14.27
C GLU A 173 5.51 -20.56 -14.06
N ALA A 174 6.33 -20.39 -13.01
CA ALA A 174 7.05 -19.15 -12.77
C ALA A 174 7.97 -18.78 -13.94
N ALA A 175 8.69 -19.75 -14.50
CA ALA A 175 9.56 -19.56 -15.66
C ALA A 175 8.77 -19.20 -16.93
N GLY A 176 7.61 -19.84 -17.15
CA GLY A 176 6.72 -19.52 -18.27
C GLY A 176 6.26 -18.06 -18.25
N VAL A 177 5.83 -17.55 -17.09
CA VAL A 177 5.43 -16.14 -16.92
C VAL A 177 6.59 -15.19 -17.18
N ARG A 178 7.81 -15.51 -16.71
CA ARG A 178 9.02 -14.71 -16.98
C ARG A 178 9.39 -14.70 -18.47
N GLN A 179 9.24 -15.83 -19.14
CA GLN A 179 9.50 -15.95 -20.57
C GLN A 179 8.51 -15.13 -21.39
N GLU A 180 7.23 -15.12 -21.02
CA GLU A 180 6.22 -14.27 -21.67
C GLU A 180 6.53 -12.78 -21.50
N ALA A 181 6.88 -12.35 -20.28
CA ALA A 181 7.28 -10.96 -20.04
C ALA A 181 8.51 -10.57 -20.89
N LYS A 182 9.48 -11.48 -21.03
CA LYS A 182 10.68 -11.29 -21.86
C LYS A 182 10.36 -11.24 -23.35
N SER A 183 9.46 -12.09 -23.85
CA SER A 183 9.08 -12.10 -25.27
C SER A 183 8.37 -10.81 -25.68
N LYS A 184 7.61 -10.22 -24.75
CA LYS A 184 6.99 -8.90 -24.89
C LYS A 184 7.95 -7.72 -24.64
N LYS A 185 9.22 -7.97 -24.31
CA LYS A 185 10.24 -6.94 -24.01
C LYS A 185 9.82 -5.99 -22.88
N LEU A 186 9.07 -6.49 -21.91
CA LEU A 186 8.59 -5.70 -20.78
C LEU A 186 9.75 -5.27 -19.88
N VAL A 187 9.73 -4.01 -19.46
CA VAL A 187 10.76 -3.41 -18.60
C VAL A 187 10.19 -3.16 -17.22
N LYS A 188 10.80 -3.80 -16.21
CA LYS A 188 10.41 -3.63 -14.81
C LYS A 188 10.70 -2.20 -14.34
N THR A 189 9.70 -1.53 -13.79
CA THR A 189 9.89 -0.27 -13.06
C THR A 189 10.68 -0.53 -11.77
N PRO A 190 11.85 0.11 -11.56
CA PRO A 190 12.62 -0.05 -10.34
C PRO A 190 11.89 0.61 -9.15
N GLY A 191 11.97 -0.03 -7.98
CA GLY A 191 11.46 0.56 -6.74
C GLY A 191 12.44 1.57 -6.17
N CYS A 192 12.05 2.84 -6.12
CA CYS A 192 12.86 3.92 -5.58
C CYS A 192 12.16 4.61 -4.39
N THR A 193 12.96 5.06 -3.44
CA THR A 193 12.49 5.80 -2.28
C THR A 193 13.14 7.17 -2.26
N LEU A 194 12.31 8.21 -2.19
CA LEU A 194 12.71 9.59 -2.05
C LEU A 194 12.64 10.00 -0.57
N ILE A 195 13.64 10.72 -0.10
CA ILE A 195 13.64 11.48 1.15
C ILE A 195 14.11 12.91 0.86
N GLU A 196 13.48 13.88 1.50
CA GLU A 196 13.83 15.29 1.36
C GLU A 196 14.30 15.81 2.71
N LEU A 197 15.53 16.34 2.75
CA LEU A 197 16.11 16.98 3.94
C LEU A 197 16.46 18.43 3.58
N GLY A 198 15.80 19.39 4.22
CA GLY A 198 15.78 20.77 3.72
C GLY A 198 15.09 20.83 2.35
N ASP A 199 15.67 21.55 1.38
CA ASP A 199 15.16 21.63 0.00
C ASP A 199 15.93 20.71 -0.97
N LYS A 200 16.51 19.62 -0.47
CA LYS A 200 17.33 18.70 -1.27
C LYS A 200 16.70 17.30 -1.33
N PRO A 201 16.28 16.84 -2.52
CA PRO A 201 15.78 15.48 -2.71
C PRO A 201 16.93 14.49 -2.80
N HIS A 202 16.79 13.36 -2.10
CA HIS A 202 17.70 12.21 -2.16
C HIS A 202 16.89 10.97 -2.53
N VAL A 203 17.29 10.30 -3.62
CA VAL A 203 16.62 9.11 -4.14
C VAL A 203 17.52 7.90 -3.95
N PHE A 204 16.96 6.83 -3.40
CA PHE A 204 17.63 5.56 -3.19
C PHE A 204 16.97 4.46 -4.01
N MET A 205 17.79 3.58 -4.58
CA MET A 205 17.37 2.30 -5.16
C MET A 205 17.89 1.14 -4.30
N ALA A 206 17.34 -0.06 -4.51
CA ALA A 206 17.82 -1.23 -3.79
C ALA A 206 19.30 -1.50 -4.13
N GLY A 207 20.15 -1.63 -3.12
CA GLY A 207 21.59 -1.83 -3.30
C GLY A 207 22.36 -0.61 -3.85
N ASP A 208 21.77 0.58 -3.80
CA ASP A 208 22.38 1.80 -4.32
C ASP A 208 23.68 2.16 -3.58
N ARG A 209 24.74 2.43 -4.35
CA ARG A 209 26.05 2.90 -3.87
C ARG A 209 26.49 4.22 -4.50
N ALA A 210 25.64 4.85 -5.32
CA ALA A 210 25.95 6.08 -6.02
C ALA A 210 25.88 7.32 -5.10
N HIS A 211 25.17 7.21 -3.97
CA HIS A 211 25.03 8.32 -3.03
C HIS A 211 26.38 8.66 -2.36
N PRO A 212 26.77 9.95 -2.22
CA PRO A 212 28.07 10.34 -1.64
C PRO A 212 28.31 9.83 -0.21
N GLN A 213 27.24 9.59 0.55
CA GLN A 213 27.29 9.02 1.91
C GLN A 213 27.02 7.51 1.95
N SER A 214 27.08 6.79 0.82
CA SER A 214 26.74 5.36 0.73
C SER A 214 27.40 4.52 1.84
N ASP A 215 28.70 4.67 2.07
CA ASP A 215 29.41 3.87 3.07
C ASP A 215 28.93 4.15 4.50
N ALA A 216 28.67 5.42 4.82
CA ALA A 216 28.14 5.81 6.12
C ALA A 216 26.70 5.31 6.33
N ILE A 217 25.87 5.38 5.29
CA ILE A 217 24.48 4.89 5.32
C ILE A 217 24.47 3.37 5.53
N ASN A 218 25.26 2.61 4.77
CA ASN A 218 25.32 1.16 4.88
C ASN A 218 25.85 0.73 6.26
N SER A 219 26.93 1.34 6.75
CA SER A 219 27.45 1.05 8.10
C SER A 219 26.44 1.39 9.21
N TYR A 220 25.67 2.48 9.05
CA TYR A 220 24.60 2.81 9.99
C TYR A 220 23.45 1.81 9.92
N LEU A 221 23.06 1.39 8.71
CA LEU A 221 21.99 0.42 8.48
C LEU A 221 22.34 -0.95 9.05
N GLU A 222 23.59 -1.39 8.97
CA GLU A 222 24.06 -2.62 9.63
C GLU A 222 23.85 -2.55 11.15
N LYS A 223 24.30 -1.46 11.79
CA LYS A 223 24.10 -1.22 13.24
C LYS A 223 22.62 -1.15 13.60
N LEU A 224 21.82 -0.48 12.78
CA LEU A 224 20.37 -0.40 12.95
C LEU A 224 19.72 -1.78 12.83
N THR A 225 20.19 -2.61 11.89
CA THR A 225 19.70 -3.98 11.70
C THR A 225 19.95 -4.86 12.90
N THR A 226 21.13 -4.78 13.52
CA THR A 226 21.40 -5.48 14.80
C THR A 226 20.39 -5.07 15.87
N LYS A 227 20.17 -3.77 16.07
CA LYS A 227 19.16 -3.26 17.03
C LYS A 227 17.74 -3.71 16.70
N MET A 228 17.39 -3.76 15.41
CA MET A 228 16.09 -4.26 14.98
C MET A 228 15.92 -5.74 15.36
N ILE A 229 16.92 -6.59 15.10
CA ILE A 229 16.88 -8.03 15.41
C ILE A 229 16.74 -8.28 16.92
N GLU A 230 17.51 -7.54 17.73
CA GLU A 230 17.41 -7.55 19.20
C GLU A 230 16.01 -7.14 19.68
N ALA A 231 15.37 -6.19 18.99
CA ALA A 231 14.00 -5.75 19.26
C ALA A 231 12.91 -6.65 18.66
N GLY A 232 13.28 -7.80 18.07
CA GLY A 232 12.35 -8.83 17.57
C GLY A 232 12.07 -8.78 16.07
N TYR A 233 12.77 -7.95 15.28
CA TYR A 233 12.68 -8.00 13.82
C TYR A 233 13.20 -9.33 13.28
N ARG A 234 12.48 -9.88 12.29
CA ARG A 234 12.88 -11.06 11.52
C ARG A 234 12.73 -10.69 10.05
N PRO A 235 13.83 -10.66 9.27
CA PRO A 235 13.76 -10.43 7.83
C PRO A 235 12.86 -11.49 7.18
N ASP A 236 11.92 -11.05 6.34
CA ASP A 236 11.13 -11.95 5.52
C ASP A 236 11.90 -12.26 4.22
N THR A 237 12.48 -13.46 4.14
CA THR A 237 13.22 -13.94 2.97
C THR A 237 12.36 -14.71 1.98
N GLU A 238 11.08 -15.00 2.28
CA GLU A 238 10.20 -15.77 1.38
C GLU A 238 9.94 -15.04 0.05
N ALA A 239 10.04 -13.71 0.05
CA ALA A 239 9.85 -12.87 -1.12
C ALA A 239 11.12 -12.67 -1.99
N ALA A 240 12.29 -13.10 -1.51
CA ALA A 240 13.52 -13.05 -2.30
C ALA A 240 13.55 -14.21 -3.30
N LEU A 241 14.06 -13.96 -4.51
CA LEU A 241 14.11 -14.94 -5.59
C LEU A 241 14.75 -16.24 -5.07
N TYR A 242 14.09 -17.38 -5.24
CA TYR A 242 14.59 -18.67 -4.73
C TYR A 242 15.85 -19.19 -5.47
N ASP A 243 16.28 -18.49 -6.54
CA ASP A 243 17.47 -18.81 -7.34
C ASP A 243 18.77 -18.16 -6.82
N VAL A 244 18.75 -17.55 -5.63
CA VAL A 244 19.92 -16.99 -4.92
C VAL A 244 20.07 -17.64 -3.55
N GLU A 245 21.31 -17.76 -3.05
CA GLU A 245 21.62 -18.34 -1.73
C GLU A 245 20.87 -17.61 -0.60
N GLU A 246 20.53 -18.28 0.52
CA GLU A 246 19.78 -17.65 1.63
C GLU A 246 20.48 -16.40 2.20
N GLU A 247 21.80 -16.38 2.22
CA GLU A 247 22.59 -15.21 2.62
C GLU A 247 22.45 -14.03 1.63
N GLU A 248 22.32 -14.32 0.33
CA GLU A 248 22.06 -13.31 -0.71
C GLU A 248 20.61 -12.81 -0.64
N LYS A 249 19.64 -13.68 -0.33
CA LYS A 249 18.24 -13.27 -0.06
C LYS A 249 18.15 -12.31 1.11
N GLU A 250 18.79 -12.64 2.23
CA GLU A 250 18.88 -11.75 3.38
C GLU A 250 19.56 -10.42 3.03
N HIS A 251 20.65 -10.47 2.26
CA HIS A 251 21.35 -9.27 1.82
C HIS A 251 20.48 -8.38 0.92
N MET A 252 19.70 -8.96 0.00
CA MET A 252 18.76 -8.23 -0.87
C MET A 252 17.66 -7.53 -0.07
N VAL A 253 17.13 -8.18 0.96
CA VAL A 253 16.09 -7.61 1.83
C VAL A 253 16.67 -6.54 2.77
N LYS A 254 17.94 -6.67 3.18
CA LYS A 254 18.63 -5.68 4.04
C LYS A 254 18.77 -4.32 3.35
N VAL A 255 18.99 -4.28 2.03
CA VAL A 255 19.29 -3.04 1.28
C VAL A 255 18.12 -2.48 0.45
N HIS A 256 16.88 -2.74 0.86
CA HIS A 256 15.72 -2.10 0.24
C HIS A 256 15.81 -0.56 0.33
N SER A 257 15.32 0.14 -0.69
CA SER A 257 15.46 1.60 -0.80
C SER A 257 14.80 2.34 0.36
N GLU A 258 13.73 1.80 0.94
CA GLU A 258 13.06 2.33 2.13
C GLU A 258 14.01 2.37 3.33
N LYS A 259 14.72 1.27 3.59
CA LYS A 259 15.66 1.15 4.72
C LYS A 259 16.86 2.08 4.54
N LEU A 260 17.37 2.20 3.31
CA LEU A 260 18.44 3.15 2.97
C LEU A 260 18.01 4.60 3.19
N ALA A 261 16.82 4.98 2.70
CA ALA A 261 16.28 6.33 2.88
C ALA A 261 16.02 6.66 4.37
N ILE A 262 15.47 5.72 5.13
CA ILE A 262 15.27 5.88 6.58
C ILE A 262 16.61 6.00 7.31
N ALA A 263 17.59 5.14 7.00
CA ALA A 263 18.93 5.20 7.58
C ALA A 263 19.62 6.54 7.29
N PHE A 264 19.56 7.02 6.04
CA PHE A 264 20.05 8.35 5.66
C PHE A 264 19.34 9.47 6.44
N GLY A 265 18.01 9.41 6.57
CA GLY A 265 17.23 10.37 7.34
C GLY A 265 17.66 10.40 8.81
N LEU A 266 17.79 9.24 9.44
CA LEU A 266 18.22 9.11 10.83
C LEU A 266 19.65 9.60 11.06
N LEU A 267 20.55 9.35 10.12
CA LEU A 267 21.96 9.75 10.20
C LEU A 267 22.13 11.27 10.11
N ASN A 268 21.28 11.95 9.35
CA ASN A 268 21.44 13.36 9.02
C ASN A 268 20.42 14.28 9.72
N THR A 269 19.70 13.80 10.74
CA THR A 269 18.72 14.61 11.48
C THR A 269 18.76 14.35 12.98
N GLU A 270 18.52 15.41 13.75
CA GLU A 270 18.52 15.36 15.21
C GLU A 270 17.46 14.39 15.78
N PRO A 271 17.72 13.75 16.94
CA PRO A 271 16.73 12.96 17.66
C PRO A 271 15.39 13.69 17.81
N GLY A 272 14.29 12.96 17.64
CA GLY A 272 12.93 13.50 17.68
C GLY A 272 12.43 14.10 16.35
N THR A 273 13.29 14.36 15.36
CA THR A 273 12.85 14.89 14.06
C THR A 273 11.96 13.88 13.31
N GLU A 274 10.89 14.31 12.68
CA GLU A 274 10.07 13.41 11.86
C GLU A 274 10.82 12.99 10.59
N ILE A 275 10.82 11.69 10.26
CA ILE A 275 11.38 11.19 8.98
C ILE A 275 10.24 10.99 7.99
N ARG A 276 10.34 11.59 6.81
CA ARG A 276 9.37 11.43 5.72
C ARG A 276 10.02 10.82 4.50
N ILE A 277 9.47 9.71 4.03
CA ILE A 277 9.91 9.08 2.77
C ILE A 277 8.74 8.82 1.84
N ILE A 278 9.02 8.81 0.54
CA ILE A 278 8.03 8.54 -0.52
C ILE A 278 8.54 7.37 -1.37
N LYS A 279 7.77 6.29 -1.41
CA LYS A 279 8.00 5.11 -2.24
C LYS A 279 7.12 5.20 -3.50
N ASN A 280 7.71 4.96 -4.67
CA ASN A 280 6.97 4.95 -5.94
C ASN A 280 6.06 3.72 -6.13
N LEU A 281 6.33 2.63 -5.40
CA LEU A 281 5.56 1.39 -5.37
C LEU A 281 4.90 1.20 -4.00
N ARG A 282 4.09 0.16 -3.83
CA ARG A 282 3.64 -0.26 -2.49
C ARG A 282 4.84 -0.74 -1.68
N VAL A 283 4.94 -0.30 -0.42
CA VAL A 283 5.99 -0.75 0.50
C VAL A 283 5.77 -2.22 0.81
N CYS A 284 6.80 -3.07 0.69
CA CYS A 284 6.67 -4.50 0.99
C CYS A 284 6.46 -4.76 2.49
N LEU A 285 5.91 -5.94 2.82
CA LEU A 285 5.62 -6.33 4.20
C LEU A 285 6.86 -6.30 5.11
N ASP A 286 8.01 -6.74 4.59
CA ASP A 286 9.27 -6.67 5.33
C ASP A 286 9.66 -5.23 5.68
N CYS A 287 9.63 -4.31 4.71
CA CYS A 287 9.96 -2.90 4.96
C CYS A 287 8.95 -2.23 5.87
N HIS A 288 7.67 -2.59 5.77
CA HIS A 288 6.64 -2.15 6.70
C HIS A 288 6.95 -2.60 8.14
N ASN A 289 7.27 -3.88 8.34
CA ASN A 289 7.64 -4.44 9.64
C ASN A 289 8.96 -3.87 10.17
N ALA A 290 9.98 -3.73 9.33
CA ALA A 290 11.23 -3.08 9.69
C ALA A 290 10.98 -1.65 10.15
N THR A 291 10.18 -0.87 9.42
CA THR A 291 9.88 0.54 9.77
C THR A 291 9.16 0.66 11.12
N LYS A 292 8.25 -0.28 11.45
CA LYS A 292 7.67 -0.37 12.80
C LYS A 292 8.78 -0.49 13.85
N ILE A 293 9.66 -1.48 13.70
CA ILE A 293 10.74 -1.70 14.69
C ILE A 293 11.71 -0.51 14.73
N ILE A 294 12.06 0.09 13.59
CA ILE A 294 12.90 1.30 13.55
C ILE A 294 12.25 2.43 14.34
N SER A 295 10.96 2.71 14.14
CA SER A 295 10.25 3.76 14.89
C SER A 295 10.33 3.54 16.41
N LYS A 296 10.23 2.27 16.85
CA LYS A 296 10.34 1.89 18.26
C LYS A 296 11.77 2.07 18.81
N VAL A 297 12.78 1.54 18.14
CA VAL A 297 14.17 1.56 18.67
C VAL A 297 14.83 2.92 18.56
N THR A 298 14.37 3.76 17.63
CA THR A 298 14.91 5.12 17.44
C THR A 298 14.06 6.19 18.12
N GLN A 299 12.85 5.85 18.58
CA GLN A 299 11.88 6.80 19.15
C GLN A 299 11.59 7.96 18.17
N ARG A 300 11.45 7.63 16.88
CA ARG A 300 11.19 8.58 15.79
C ARG A 300 9.82 8.32 15.18
N LEU A 301 9.08 9.38 14.89
CA LEU A 301 7.95 9.31 13.98
C LEU A 301 8.48 9.15 12.56
N ILE A 302 8.08 8.07 11.89
CA ILE A 302 8.44 7.82 10.49
C ILE A 302 7.14 7.81 9.69
N VAL A 303 7.05 8.65 8.67
CA VAL A 303 5.93 8.70 7.74
C VAL A 303 6.39 8.19 6.39
N VAL A 304 5.75 7.12 5.93
CA VAL A 304 6.02 6.53 4.61
C VAL A 304 4.80 6.74 3.74
N ARG A 305 4.93 7.51 2.67
CA ARG A 305 3.94 7.55 1.60
C ARG A 305 4.31 6.52 0.56
N ASP A 306 3.44 5.55 0.31
CA ASP A 306 3.61 4.62 -0.80
C ASP A 306 2.67 4.97 -1.96
N ALA A 307 2.63 4.12 -3.00
CA ALA A 307 1.77 4.35 -4.17
C ALA A 307 0.26 4.42 -3.84
N SER A 308 -0.15 3.90 -2.67
CA SER A 308 -1.54 3.75 -2.26
C SER A 308 -1.94 4.64 -1.09
N ARG A 309 -1.07 4.87 -0.10
CA ARG A 309 -1.44 5.53 1.17
C ARG A 309 -0.25 6.06 1.97
N PHE A 310 -0.55 6.72 3.08
CA PHE A 310 0.38 7.08 4.13
C PHE A 310 0.35 6.07 5.27
N HIS A 311 1.53 5.70 5.73
CA HIS A 311 1.77 4.91 6.91
C HIS A 311 2.48 5.78 7.94
N HIS A 312 1.92 5.88 9.14
CA HIS A 312 2.52 6.61 10.26
C HIS A 312 3.02 5.60 11.27
N PHE A 313 4.34 5.50 11.41
CA PHE A 313 5.00 4.58 12.32
C PHE A 313 5.46 5.32 13.57
N ARG A 314 4.94 4.89 14.72
CA ARG A 314 5.29 5.43 16.03
C ARG A 314 5.30 4.29 17.04
N ASP A 315 6.39 4.19 17.82
CA ASP A 315 6.53 3.23 18.92
C ASP A 315 6.24 1.76 18.53
N GLY A 316 6.56 1.38 17.29
CA GLY A 316 6.33 0.02 16.81
C GLY A 316 4.95 -0.24 16.24
N ILE A 317 4.10 0.77 16.15
CA ILE A 317 2.73 0.68 15.63
C ILE A 317 2.64 1.48 14.34
N CYS A 318 1.90 0.95 13.36
CA CYS A 318 1.56 1.67 12.13
C CYS A 318 0.10 2.13 12.17
N SER A 319 -0.20 3.31 11.60
CA SER A 319 -1.58 3.82 11.47
C SER A 319 -2.51 2.93 10.65
N CYS A 320 -2.00 1.97 9.89
CA CYS A 320 -2.83 1.00 9.16
C CYS A 320 -3.34 -0.16 10.03
N GLY A 321 -2.94 -0.25 11.31
CA GLY A 321 -3.37 -1.33 12.21
C GLY A 321 -2.93 -2.74 11.74
N ASP A 322 -1.81 -2.82 11.02
CA ASP A 322 -1.32 -4.04 10.34
C ASP A 322 -2.25 -4.60 9.27
N TYR A 323 -3.24 -3.81 8.85
CA TYR A 323 -4.05 -4.05 7.66
C TYR A 323 -3.25 -3.61 6.41
N TRP A 324 -2.14 -4.33 6.16
CA TRP A 324 -1.09 -3.98 5.19
C TRP A 324 -1.57 -4.00 3.73
#